data_AF-A0A9W4PQV4-F1
#
_entry.id   AF-A0A9W4PQV4-F1
#
_cell.length_a   1.000
_cell.length_b   1.000
_cell.length_c   1.000
_cell.angle_alpha   90.00
_cell.angle_beta   90.00
_cell.angle_gamma   90.00
#
_symmetry.space_group_name_H-M   'P 1'
#
loop_
_entity.id
_entity.type
_entity.pdbx_description
1 polymer ?
#
loop_
_entity_poly.entity_id
_entity_poly.type
_entity_poly.pdbx_seq_one_letter_code
_entity_poly.pdbx_strand_id
1 'polypeptide(L)'
;MARPRSKAFLLSAVSLAALVGVGAWGAKITTEQSLVAAATRAGASIGRVEANPINGRITLQDLRLVGEAATITVGRVSATGGWALIQPALAAEDVTLENITVALGPVRYDIPRMSFTGSNLDRASLAALFAPNAPDTLANRLAKISASSVVIPEVKYESNFSFDGVSTRTTGTYTDVAFRDVVNGVAASVTQARGSYSSLARADKPASPSQGNSDGSSNQPAKPAPAESTASGTFGAMTINAVDLAALIRFYTEGAGAGPNPPVKIHGPYTMSDLLITDPKGTKISVADISGDGFVARLSKTPLLSLVESLQNLPMDDTHKQESSFKILNEVLSMWESFVATSATMKNVQVELPEQTSSKFNIGDVVIGIGSNPNLQQANPAYPAQGGLRFAINNAVFALPADPDNDLTKRLTAMGYKDLSLSFAMEGRFNETGKELVINEFSFGGKDMGKATISAVVGNVTPELLSSEEAVRNAAGMALTVKNLAVTVDNAGLADKLLAEEAAKQNKSPQALKTEYGMIATVGVPSFLGGGPESKALGAAVARFIAKPGQLAVKAAAKDPAGFGLADYGATGGQPAAILEQIDLSAEAK
;
A
#
# COMPACT_ATOMS: atom_id res chain seq x y z
N MET A 1 -43.07 18.34 -2.93
CA MET A 1 -41.62 18.01 -2.85
C MET A 1 -41.37 17.43 -1.47
N ALA A 2 -41.31 16.10 -1.38
CA ALA A 2 -41.39 15.37 -0.12
C ALA A 2 -40.36 14.24 -0.08
N ARG A 3 -39.64 14.14 1.06
CA ARG A 3 -38.81 13.00 1.46
C ARG A 3 -39.59 11.68 1.38
N PRO A 4 -38.94 10.52 1.15
CA PRO A 4 -39.39 9.26 1.73
C PRO A 4 -38.35 8.82 2.78
N ARG A 5 -38.54 9.03 4.09
CA ARG A 5 -39.34 8.27 5.07
C ARG A 5 -39.18 6.74 4.99
N SER A 6 -38.33 6.24 5.88
CA SER A 6 -38.45 4.95 6.55
C SER A 6 -39.80 4.79 7.28
N LYS A 7 -40.46 3.63 7.17
CA LYS A 7 -41.00 2.78 8.26
C LYS A 7 -41.85 1.62 7.71
N ALA A 8 -41.79 0.52 8.45
CA ALA A 8 -42.31 -0.82 8.20
C ALA A 8 -43.84 -0.98 8.31
N PHE A 9 -44.33 -2.17 7.93
CA PHE A 9 -45.50 -2.96 8.39
C PHE A 9 -45.62 -4.16 7.40
N LEU A 10 -46.04 -5.41 7.66
CA LEU A 10 -46.18 -6.32 8.80
C LEU A 10 -46.81 -7.64 8.20
N LEU A 11 -46.38 -8.83 8.67
CA LEU A 11 -47.08 -10.13 8.68
C LEU A 11 -47.59 -10.79 7.38
N SER A 12 -47.06 -11.98 7.10
CA SER A 12 -47.89 -13.22 7.12
C SER A 12 -47.01 -14.44 7.40
N ALA A 13 -47.40 -15.15 8.45
CA ALA A 13 -46.97 -16.51 8.77
C ALA A 13 -47.85 -17.52 8.03
N VAL A 14 -47.39 -18.77 8.03
CA VAL A 14 -48.08 -20.02 7.67
C VAL A 14 -48.12 -20.38 6.18
N SER A 15 -47.39 -21.46 5.86
CA SER A 15 -47.84 -22.62 5.06
C SER A 15 -46.76 -23.08 4.08
N LEU A 16 -45.98 -24.11 4.45
CA LEU A 16 -45.75 -25.30 3.61
C LEU A 16 -44.87 -26.34 4.35
N ALA A 17 -45.40 -26.84 5.46
CA ALA A 17 -45.34 -28.27 5.73
C ALA A 17 -46.67 -28.84 5.23
N ALA A 18 -46.69 -29.39 4.02
CA ALA A 18 -47.64 -30.36 3.47
C ALA A 18 -47.65 -30.26 1.92
N LEU A 19 -46.78 -31.01 1.27
CA LEU A 19 -47.18 -31.75 0.08
C LEU A 19 -46.45 -33.11 0.10
N VAL A 20 -47.30 -34.10 0.31
CA VAL A 20 -47.16 -35.56 0.43
C VAL A 20 -46.21 -36.20 -0.59
N GLY A 21 -45.58 -37.30 -0.18
CA GLY A 21 -44.72 -38.12 -1.01
C GLY A 21 -45.45 -38.80 -2.18
N VAL A 22 -44.70 -38.93 -3.28
CA VAL A 22 -44.96 -39.89 -4.37
C VAL A 22 -43.58 -40.45 -4.77
N GLY A 23 -43.45 -41.78 -4.75
CA GLY A 23 -42.18 -42.52 -4.79
C GLY A 23 -41.23 -42.10 -5.89
N ALA A 24 -39.91 -42.26 -5.63
CA ALA A 24 -38.68 -42.12 -6.44
C ALA A 24 -38.63 -41.17 -7.67
N TRP A 25 -39.72 -41.00 -8.40
CA TRP A 25 -39.97 -40.08 -9.51
C TRP A 25 -40.73 -38.80 -9.11
N GLY A 26 -41.57 -38.83 -8.06
CA GLY A 26 -42.36 -37.65 -7.63
C GLY A 26 -41.56 -36.61 -6.81
N ALA A 27 -40.58 -37.06 -6.02
CA ALA A 27 -39.66 -36.19 -5.27
C ALA A 27 -38.72 -35.38 -6.17
N LYS A 28 -38.48 -35.84 -7.41
CA LYS A 28 -37.61 -35.18 -8.38
C LYS A 28 -38.21 -33.86 -8.88
N ILE A 29 -39.47 -33.88 -9.31
CA ILE A 29 -40.16 -32.71 -9.90
C ILE A 29 -40.41 -31.61 -8.87
N THR A 30 -40.84 -31.95 -7.64
CA THR A 30 -41.06 -30.98 -6.56
C THR A 30 -39.76 -30.38 -6.04
N THR A 31 -38.66 -31.15 -6.04
CA THR A 31 -37.33 -30.67 -5.66
C THR A 31 -36.73 -29.73 -6.70
N GLU A 32 -36.82 -30.07 -7.99
CA GLU A 32 -36.28 -29.23 -9.08
C GLU A 32 -37.03 -27.89 -9.17
N GLN A 33 -38.37 -27.91 -9.16
CA GLN A 33 -39.19 -26.69 -9.22
C GLN A 33 -39.08 -25.81 -7.98
N SER A 34 -39.02 -26.40 -6.78
CA SER A 34 -38.85 -25.63 -5.54
C SER A 34 -37.48 -24.97 -5.45
N LEU A 35 -36.45 -25.60 -6.01
CA LEU A 35 -35.11 -25.04 -6.07
C LEU A 35 -35.01 -23.87 -7.05
N VAL A 36 -35.58 -24.04 -8.25
CA VAL A 36 -35.69 -22.94 -9.22
C VAL A 36 -36.51 -21.80 -8.62
N ALA A 37 -37.64 -22.07 -7.95
CA ALA A 37 -38.44 -21.04 -7.29
C ALA A 37 -37.73 -20.35 -6.12
N ALA A 38 -36.94 -21.09 -5.32
CA ALA A 38 -36.12 -20.54 -4.26
C ALA A 38 -35.01 -19.64 -4.82
N ALA A 39 -34.34 -20.09 -5.89
CA ALA A 39 -33.35 -19.32 -6.63
C ALA A 39 -33.96 -18.04 -7.22
N THR A 40 -35.11 -18.12 -7.89
CA THR A 40 -35.79 -16.94 -8.45
C THR A 40 -36.22 -15.95 -7.35
N ARG A 41 -36.70 -16.43 -6.19
CA ARG A 41 -36.97 -15.57 -5.02
C ARG A 41 -35.70 -14.94 -4.46
N ALA A 42 -34.60 -15.68 -4.55
CA ALA A 42 -33.24 -15.23 -4.31
C ALA A 42 -32.59 -14.62 -5.57
N GLY A 43 -33.37 -14.03 -6.50
CA GLY A 43 -32.94 -13.34 -7.73
C GLY A 43 -31.75 -13.95 -8.46
N ALA A 44 -31.67 -15.26 -8.36
CA ALA A 44 -30.78 -16.15 -9.06
C ALA A 44 -31.59 -16.84 -10.15
N SER A 45 -30.98 -17.10 -11.30
CA SER A 45 -31.55 -18.02 -12.28
C SER A 45 -30.78 -19.33 -12.22
N ILE A 46 -31.50 -20.46 -12.28
CA ILE A 46 -30.93 -21.80 -12.46
C ILE A 46 -31.47 -22.32 -13.79
N GLY A 47 -30.59 -22.71 -14.70
CA GLY A 47 -31.01 -23.29 -15.99
C GLY A 47 -31.58 -24.69 -15.83
N ARG A 48 -30.92 -25.56 -15.05
CA ARG A 48 -31.36 -26.93 -14.84
C ARG A 48 -30.97 -27.47 -13.46
N VAL A 49 -31.83 -28.33 -12.92
CA VAL A 49 -31.59 -29.08 -11.69
C VAL A 49 -31.73 -30.56 -12.03
N GLU A 50 -30.79 -31.38 -11.56
CA GLU A 50 -30.83 -32.83 -11.73
C GLU A 50 -30.61 -33.53 -10.38
N ALA A 51 -31.53 -34.39 -10.00
CA ALA A 51 -31.36 -35.29 -8.86
C ALA A 51 -31.13 -36.74 -9.34
N ASN A 52 -30.03 -37.35 -8.91
CA ASN A 52 -29.76 -38.78 -9.13
C ASN A 52 -30.25 -39.59 -7.92
N PRO A 53 -31.29 -40.43 -8.08
CA PRO A 53 -31.90 -41.17 -6.97
C PRO A 53 -31.05 -42.35 -6.47
N ILE A 54 -30.04 -42.79 -7.23
CA ILE A 54 -29.23 -43.98 -6.89
C ILE A 54 -28.11 -43.63 -5.91
N ASN A 55 -27.45 -42.49 -6.12
CA ASN A 55 -26.35 -42.04 -5.28
C ASN A 55 -26.67 -40.76 -4.48
N GLY A 56 -27.91 -40.27 -4.58
CA GLY A 56 -28.37 -39.07 -3.90
C GLY A 56 -27.71 -37.78 -4.38
N ARG A 57 -26.93 -37.80 -5.47
CA ARG A 57 -26.20 -36.63 -5.98
C ARG A 57 -27.18 -35.65 -6.62
N ILE A 58 -27.14 -34.39 -6.18
CA ILE A 58 -27.85 -33.29 -6.84
C ILE A 58 -26.85 -32.45 -7.62
N THR A 59 -27.24 -32.08 -8.83
CA THR A 59 -26.46 -31.22 -9.72
C THR A 59 -27.30 -30.01 -10.12
N LEU A 60 -26.76 -28.81 -9.93
CA LEU A 60 -27.35 -27.58 -10.46
C LEU A 60 -26.53 -27.17 -11.68
N GLN A 61 -27.18 -26.69 -12.73
CA GLN A 61 -26.53 -26.20 -13.94
C GLN A 61 -26.99 -24.79 -14.25
N ASP A 62 -26.05 -24.00 -14.77
CA ASP A 62 -26.26 -22.62 -15.23
C ASP A 62 -26.85 -21.71 -14.14
N LEU A 63 -26.24 -21.74 -12.96
CA LEU A 63 -26.57 -20.79 -11.90
C LEU A 63 -26.02 -19.41 -12.29
N ARG A 64 -26.86 -18.38 -12.24
CA ARG A 64 -26.46 -16.99 -12.49
C ARG A 64 -27.06 -16.07 -11.43
N LEU A 65 -26.23 -15.15 -10.97
CA LEU A 65 -26.46 -14.25 -9.86
C LEU A 65 -26.05 -12.85 -10.28
N VAL A 66 -26.94 -11.88 -10.07
CA VAL A 66 -26.66 -10.48 -10.37
C VAL A 66 -26.94 -9.68 -9.10
N GLY A 67 -25.89 -9.17 -8.49
CA GLY A 67 -25.95 -8.20 -7.39
C GLY A 67 -25.51 -6.82 -7.86
N GLU A 68 -25.65 -5.83 -6.98
CA GLU A 68 -25.31 -4.43 -7.27
C GLU A 68 -23.83 -4.25 -7.63
N ALA A 69 -22.92 -4.92 -6.91
CA ALA A 69 -21.47 -4.81 -7.11
C ALA A 69 -20.83 -5.97 -7.91
N ALA A 70 -21.58 -7.05 -8.17
CA ALA A 70 -21.02 -8.29 -8.68
C ALA A 70 -22.00 -9.12 -9.51
N THR A 71 -21.51 -9.75 -10.58
CA THR A 71 -22.21 -10.85 -11.26
C THR A 71 -21.45 -12.14 -11.05
N ILE A 72 -22.12 -13.19 -10.58
CA ILE A 72 -21.53 -14.52 -10.40
C ILE A 72 -22.29 -15.51 -11.28
N THR A 73 -21.57 -16.34 -12.04
CA THR A 73 -22.15 -17.49 -12.74
C THR A 73 -21.43 -18.75 -12.31
N VAL A 74 -22.15 -19.85 -12.18
CA VAL A 74 -21.59 -21.18 -11.92
C VAL A 74 -22.23 -22.16 -12.88
N GLY A 75 -21.42 -22.72 -13.79
CA GLY A 75 -21.91 -23.65 -14.80
C GLY A 75 -22.41 -24.96 -14.18
N ARG A 76 -21.75 -25.46 -13.13
CA ARG A 76 -22.21 -26.67 -12.42
C ARG A 76 -21.93 -26.62 -10.92
N VAL A 77 -22.91 -27.00 -10.12
CA VAL A 77 -22.78 -27.25 -8.68
C VAL A 77 -23.08 -28.72 -8.43
N SER A 78 -22.22 -29.44 -7.71
CA SER A 78 -22.49 -30.82 -7.28
C SER A 78 -22.09 -31.05 -5.84
N ALA A 79 -22.92 -31.74 -5.07
CA ALA A 79 -22.65 -32.13 -3.69
C ALA A 79 -22.63 -33.65 -3.52
N THR A 80 -21.69 -34.17 -2.74
CA THR A 80 -21.57 -35.60 -2.36
C THR A 80 -22.06 -35.79 -0.94
N GLY A 81 -23.10 -36.61 -0.79
CA GLY A 81 -23.87 -36.72 0.45
C GLY A 81 -25.33 -36.76 0.06
N GLY A 82 -25.93 -37.94 0.13
CA GLY A 82 -27.34 -38.09 -0.20
C GLY A 82 -28.14 -37.11 0.64
N TRP A 83 -29.01 -36.37 -0.03
CA TRP A 83 -30.00 -35.45 0.52
C TRP A 83 -31.07 -36.23 1.33
N ALA A 84 -30.63 -37.02 2.30
CA ALA A 84 -31.42 -38.00 2.99
C ALA A 84 -32.39 -37.26 3.92
N LEU A 85 -33.68 -37.48 3.69
CA LEU A 85 -34.82 -36.91 4.42
C LEU A 85 -34.85 -37.24 5.93
N ILE A 86 -33.79 -37.82 6.52
CA ILE A 86 -33.78 -38.36 7.89
C ILE A 86 -32.36 -38.37 8.54
N GLN A 87 -31.53 -37.33 8.39
CA GLN A 87 -30.32 -37.21 9.23
C GLN A 87 -30.26 -35.87 9.98
N PRO A 88 -29.73 -35.85 11.22
CA PRO A 88 -29.68 -34.64 12.04
C PRO A 88 -28.81 -33.58 11.34
N ALA A 89 -29.18 -32.31 11.55
CA ALA A 89 -28.78 -31.10 10.83
C ALA A 89 -27.28 -30.69 10.92
N LEU A 90 -26.33 -31.63 10.90
CA LEU A 90 -24.91 -31.40 11.15
C LEU A 90 -23.94 -32.18 10.25
N ALA A 91 -24.40 -32.86 9.19
CA ALA A 91 -23.47 -33.54 8.28
C ALA A 91 -22.72 -32.51 7.43
N ALA A 92 -21.40 -32.45 7.59
CA ALA A 92 -20.54 -31.58 6.79
C ALA A 92 -20.50 -32.09 5.34
N GLU A 93 -20.84 -31.24 4.38
CA GLU A 93 -21.00 -31.62 2.97
C GLU A 93 -19.79 -31.22 2.13
N ASP A 94 -19.44 -32.10 1.19
CA ASP A 94 -18.45 -31.82 0.15
C ASP A 94 -19.17 -31.24 -1.07
N VAL A 95 -18.85 -30.00 -1.41
CA VAL A 95 -19.46 -29.24 -2.51
C VAL A 95 -18.40 -28.92 -3.55
N THR A 96 -18.67 -29.24 -4.81
CA THR A 96 -17.83 -28.84 -5.94
C THR A 96 -18.61 -27.89 -6.84
N LEU A 97 -17.99 -26.76 -7.12
CA LEU A 97 -18.43 -25.77 -8.10
C LEU A 97 -17.51 -25.87 -9.32
N GLU A 98 -18.08 -25.78 -10.53
CA GLU A 98 -17.34 -25.79 -11.79
C GLU A 98 -17.80 -24.69 -12.72
N ASN A 99 -16.87 -24.21 -13.54
CA ASN A 99 -17.08 -23.13 -14.51
C ASN A 99 -17.68 -21.89 -13.83
N ILE A 100 -16.98 -21.42 -12.80
CA ILE A 100 -17.39 -20.25 -12.03
C ILE A 100 -16.79 -19.02 -12.71
N THR A 101 -17.61 -18.00 -12.88
CA THR A 101 -17.14 -16.66 -13.25
C THR A 101 -17.64 -15.67 -12.21
N VAL A 102 -16.76 -14.76 -11.80
CA VAL A 102 -17.10 -13.65 -10.91
C VAL A 102 -16.68 -12.35 -11.59
N ALA A 103 -17.62 -11.46 -11.91
CA ALA A 103 -17.34 -10.12 -12.42
C ALA A 103 -17.57 -9.09 -11.30
N LEU A 104 -16.53 -8.32 -10.97
CA LEU A 104 -16.47 -7.28 -9.94
C LEU A 104 -15.97 -5.98 -10.58
N GLY A 105 -16.90 -5.12 -10.99
CA GLY A 105 -16.58 -3.91 -11.75
C GLY A 105 -15.72 -4.23 -12.99
N PRO A 106 -14.52 -3.63 -13.15
CA PRO A 106 -13.65 -3.86 -14.31
C PRO A 106 -12.90 -5.21 -14.28
N VAL A 107 -13.06 -6.00 -13.22
CA VAL A 107 -12.31 -7.26 -13.01
C VAL A 107 -13.23 -8.46 -13.20
N ARG A 108 -12.78 -9.44 -13.98
CA ARG A 108 -13.42 -10.74 -14.18
C ARG A 108 -12.50 -11.83 -13.67
N TYR A 109 -13.02 -12.74 -12.86
CA TYR A 109 -12.36 -13.97 -12.45
C TYR A 109 -13.02 -15.16 -13.13
N ASP A 110 -12.22 -16.08 -13.63
CA ASP A 110 -12.64 -17.37 -14.17
C ASP A 110 -11.99 -18.49 -13.36
N ILE A 111 -12.83 -19.32 -12.74
CA ILE A 111 -12.43 -20.38 -11.82
C ILE A 111 -13.00 -21.69 -12.37
N PRO A 112 -12.17 -22.53 -13.02
CA PRO A 112 -12.63 -23.78 -13.61
C PRO A 112 -13.25 -24.73 -12.59
N ARG A 113 -12.70 -24.76 -11.37
CA ARG A 113 -13.15 -25.63 -10.29
C ARG A 113 -12.84 -25.06 -8.91
N MET A 114 -13.80 -25.18 -8.01
CA MET A 114 -13.65 -24.89 -6.58
C MET A 114 -14.29 -26.01 -5.78
N SER A 115 -13.57 -26.59 -4.83
CA SER A 115 -14.07 -27.67 -3.98
C SER A 115 -14.03 -27.29 -2.52
N PHE A 116 -15.17 -27.45 -1.85
CA PHE A 116 -15.35 -27.31 -0.42
C PHE A 116 -15.36 -28.71 0.18
N THR A 117 -14.60 -28.90 1.26
CA THR A 117 -14.59 -30.12 2.05
C THR A 117 -15.06 -29.83 3.46
N GLY A 118 -15.96 -30.67 3.97
CA GLY A 118 -16.47 -30.54 5.33
C GLY A 118 -17.17 -29.19 5.57
N SER A 119 -17.99 -28.74 4.61
CA SER A 119 -18.65 -27.44 4.68
C SER A 119 -20.04 -27.49 5.33
N ASN A 120 -20.49 -26.37 5.86
CA ASN A 120 -21.88 -26.17 6.30
C ASN A 120 -22.79 -25.67 5.17
N LEU A 121 -22.33 -25.74 3.91
CA LEU A 121 -23.05 -25.27 2.74
C LEU A 121 -24.12 -26.28 2.32
N ASP A 122 -25.23 -26.29 3.07
CA ASP A 122 -26.44 -27.01 2.65
C ASP A 122 -27.23 -26.23 1.59
N ARG A 123 -28.34 -26.79 1.12
CA ARG A 123 -29.24 -26.16 0.12
C ARG A 123 -29.68 -24.76 0.49
N ALA A 124 -30.15 -24.62 1.73
CA ALA A 124 -30.74 -23.39 2.21
C ALA A 124 -29.67 -22.32 2.33
N SER A 125 -28.47 -22.69 2.77
CA SER A 125 -27.32 -21.82 2.94
C SER A 125 -26.73 -21.39 1.60
N LEU A 126 -26.60 -22.30 0.63
CA LEU A 126 -26.20 -21.95 -0.74
C LEU A 126 -27.21 -20.98 -1.38
N ALA A 127 -28.51 -21.28 -1.31
CA ALA A 127 -29.53 -20.39 -1.85
C ALA A 127 -29.55 -19.03 -1.12
N ALA A 128 -29.37 -19.02 0.21
CA ALA A 128 -29.36 -17.82 1.02
C ALA A 128 -28.13 -16.94 0.73
N LEU A 129 -26.94 -17.53 0.59
CA LEU A 129 -25.69 -16.83 0.32
C LEU A 129 -25.81 -15.90 -0.90
N PHE A 130 -26.61 -16.33 -1.87
CA PHE A 130 -26.72 -15.69 -3.17
C PHE A 130 -28.01 -14.91 -3.40
N ALA A 131 -28.85 -14.69 -2.37
CA ALA A 131 -30.06 -13.88 -2.50
C ALA A 131 -29.75 -12.36 -2.65
N PRO A 132 -30.37 -11.60 -3.56
CA PRO A 132 -29.99 -10.24 -3.95
C PRO A 132 -30.80 -9.19 -3.17
N ASN A 133 -31.95 -9.61 -2.62
CA ASN A 133 -32.82 -8.89 -1.69
C ASN A 133 -32.81 -9.59 -0.32
N ALA A 134 -31.75 -10.36 -0.03
CA ALA A 134 -31.62 -10.92 1.31
C ALA A 134 -31.61 -9.75 2.31
N PRO A 135 -32.30 -9.88 3.47
CA PRO A 135 -32.26 -8.82 4.49
C PRO A 135 -30.84 -8.56 5.02
N ASP A 136 -29.94 -9.54 4.88
CA ASP A 136 -28.52 -9.46 5.25
C ASP A 136 -27.63 -9.07 4.05
N THR A 137 -26.56 -8.30 4.28
CA THR A 137 -25.53 -7.98 3.26
C THR A 137 -24.76 -9.22 2.80
N LEU A 138 -24.12 -9.18 1.63
CA LEU A 138 -23.28 -10.28 1.14
C LEU A 138 -22.21 -10.68 2.17
N ALA A 139 -21.59 -9.69 2.81
CA ALA A 139 -20.61 -9.92 3.86
C ALA A 139 -21.19 -10.68 5.07
N ASN A 140 -22.37 -10.30 5.56
CA ASN A 140 -23.04 -11.00 6.65
C ASN A 140 -23.40 -12.45 6.30
N ARG A 141 -23.61 -12.74 5.00
CA ARG A 141 -23.90 -14.10 4.54
C ARG A 141 -22.62 -14.93 4.41
N LEU A 142 -21.53 -14.34 3.93
CA LEU A 142 -20.20 -14.98 3.91
C LEU A 142 -19.69 -15.30 5.32
N ALA A 143 -20.00 -14.43 6.29
CA ALA A 143 -19.71 -14.64 7.70
C ALA A 143 -20.42 -15.87 8.31
N LYS A 144 -21.32 -16.54 7.58
CA LYS A 144 -21.99 -17.77 8.02
C LYS A 144 -21.36 -19.03 7.43
N ILE A 145 -20.39 -18.90 6.52
CA ILE A 145 -19.78 -20.05 5.85
C ILE A 145 -18.70 -20.65 6.74
N SER A 146 -18.73 -21.97 6.88
CA SER A 146 -17.67 -22.75 7.49
C SER A 146 -17.33 -23.95 6.62
N ALA A 147 -16.04 -24.30 6.53
CA ALA A 147 -15.53 -25.44 5.80
C ALA A 147 -14.15 -25.84 6.32
N SER A 148 -13.87 -27.13 6.44
CA SER A 148 -12.52 -27.60 6.80
C SER A 148 -11.49 -27.19 5.74
N SER A 149 -11.86 -27.20 4.46
CA SER A 149 -11.01 -26.65 3.41
C SER A 149 -11.81 -26.19 2.19
N VAL A 150 -11.30 -25.16 1.52
CA VAL A 150 -11.72 -24.75 0.18
C VAL A 150 -10.50 -24.76 -0.72
N VAL A 151 -10.55 -25.49 -1.83
CA VAL A 151 -9.42 -25.62 -2.77
C VAL A 151 -9.84 -25.13 -4.15
N ILE A 152 -8.99 -24.33 -4.77
CA ILE A 152 -9.17 -23.75 -6.10
C ILE A 152 -7.87 -23.99 -6.88
N PRO A 153 -7.80 -25.02 -7.74
CA PRO A 153 -6.58 -25.36 -8.46
C PRO A 153 -6.06 -24.24 -9.37
N GLU A 154 -6.97 -23.48 -9.96
CA GLU A 154 -6.63 -22.37 -10.85
C GLU A 154 -7.66 -21.25 -10.70
N VAL A 155 -7.19 -20.02 -10.57
CA VAL A 155 -7.99 -18.81 -10.71
C VAL A 155 -7.37 -17.97 -11.81
N LYS A 156 -8.09 -17.75 -12.91
CA LYS A 156 -7.71 -16.76 -13.92
C LYS A 156 -8.41 -15.45 -13.62
N TYR A 157 -7.75 -14.33 -13.89
CA TYR A 157 -8.41 -13.04 -13.84
C TYR A 157 -8.03 -12.18 -15.04
N GLU A 158 -8.96 -11.33 -15.42
CA GLU A 158 -8.78 -10.28 -16.41
C GLU A 158 -9.29 -8.97 -15.82
N SER A 159 -8.58 -7.88 -16.03
CA SER A 159 -9.05 -6.55 -15.66
C SER A 159 -8.78 -5.56 -16.79
N ASN A 160 -9.75 -4.69 -17.05
CA ASN A 160 -9.64 -3.62 -18.03
C ASN A 160 -9.76 -2.28 -17.32
N PHE A 161 -8.66 -1.53 -17.25
CA PHE A 161 -8.63 -0.20 -16.65
C PHE A 161 -8.28 0.85 -17.70
N SER A 162 -9.05 1.93 -17.80
CA SER A 162 -8.67 3.10 -18.59
C SER A 162 -8.45 4.28 -17.68
N PHE A 163 -7.35 5.00 -17.88
CA PHE A 163 -7.04 6.24 -17.19
C PHE A 163 -6.26 7.16 -18.13
N ASP A 164 -6.66 8.43 -18.20
CA ASP A 164 -6.00 9.44 -19.04
C ASP A 164 -5.79 9.00 -20.50
N GLY A 165 -6.80 8.35 -21.10
CA GLY A 165 -6.73 7.87 -22.49
C GLY A 165 -5.74 6.72 -22.72
N VAL A 166 -5.30 6.03 -21.67
CA VAL A 166 -4.54 4.79 -21.73
C VAL A 166 -5.38 3.65 -21.19
N SER A 167 -5.75 2.71 -22.06
CA SER A 167 -6.39 1.46 -21.67
C SER A 167 -5.35 0.40 -21.35
N THR A 168 -5.50 -0.23 -20.20
CA THR A 168 -4.66 -1.29 -19.68
C THR A 168 -5.48 -2.56 -19.49
N ARG A 169 -5.13 -3.61 -20.25
CA ARG A 169 -5.67 -4.95 -20.08
C ARG A 169 -4.67 -5.81 -19.35
N THR A 170 -5.01 -6.23 -18.13
CA THR A 170 -4.20 -7.16 -17.35
C THR A 170 -4.88 -8.52 -17.34
N THR A 171 -4.12 -9.57 -17.60
CA THR A 171 -4.54 -10.97 -17.40
C THR A 171 -3.60 -11.62 -16.40
N GLY A 172 -4.10 -12.53 -15.60
CA GLY A 172 -3.27 -13.25 -14.65
C GLY A 172 -3.85 -14.58 -14.21
N THR A 173 -3.04 -15.34 -13.48
CA THR A 173 -3.39 -16.67 -12.99
C THR A 173 -2.81 -16.86 -11.60
N TYR A 174 -3.61 -17.41 -10.71
CA TYR A 174 -3.21 -17.98 -9.42
C TYR A 174 -3.35 -19.50 -9.49
N THR A 175 -2.36 -20.23 -8.98
CA THR A 175 -2.34 -21.70 -8.98
C THR A 175 -2.37 -22.23 -7.54
N ASP A 176 -3.16 -23.27 -7.32
CA ASP A 176 -3.31 -24.00 -6.06
C ASP A 176 -3.63 -23.08 -4.87
N VAL A 177 -4.74 -22.34 -4.98
CA VAL A 177 -5.26 -21.54 -3.87
C VAL A 177 -6.01 -22.46 -2.91
N ALA A 178 -5.73 -22.37 -1.61
CA ALA A 178 -6.44 -23.13 -0.60
C ALA A 178 -6.74 -22.29 0.64
N PHE A 179 -7.96 -22.40 1.13
CA PHE A 179 -8.40 -21.90 2.44
C PHE A 179 -8.48 -23.10 3.38
N ARG A 180 -7.96 -22.94 4.60
CA ARG A 180 -7.95 -23.98 5.64
C ARG A 180 -8.68 -23.46 6.86
N ASP A 181 -9.49 -24.36 7.45
CA ASP A 181 -10.25 -24.13 8.68
C ASP A 181 -11.05 -22.82 8.60
N VAL A 182 -11.95 -22.75 7.62
CA VAL A 182 -12.87 -21.63 7.47
C VAL A 182 -13.96 -21.78 8.51
N VAL A 183 -14.06 -20.81 9.42
CA VAL A 183 -15.07 -20.78 10.48
C VAL A 183 -15.73 -19.40 10.45
N ASN A 184 -17.04 -19.37 10.23
CA ASN A 184 -17.84 -18.14 10.17
C ASN A 184 -17.23 -17.06 9.25
N GLY A 185 -16.80 -17.47 8.05
CA GLY A 185 -16.19 -16.59 7.05
C GLY A 185 -14.73 -16.19 7.32
N VAL A 186 -14.11 -16.70 8.40
CA VAL A 186 -12.70 -16.45 8.71
C VAL A 186 -11.89 -17.71 8.42
N ALA A 187 -10.94 -17.63 7.49
CA ALA A 187 -10.01 -18.71 7.20
C ALA A 187 -8.80 -18.63 8.13
N ALA A 188 -8.45 -19.72 8.83
CA ALA A 188 -7.26 -19.76 9.67
C ALA A 188 -5.97 -19.55 8.86
N SER A 189 -5.92 -20.10 7.65
CA SER A 189 -4.83 -19.90 6.70
C SER A 189 -5.33 -19.92 5.25
N VAL A 190 -4.75 -19.05 4.43
CA VAL A 190 -4.92 -19.03 2.98
C VAL A 190 -3.56 -19.21 2.34
N THR A 191 -3.42 -20.19 1.46
CA THR A 191 -2.20 -20.48 0.72
C THR A 191 -2.41 -20.35 -0.77
N GLN A 192 -1.34 -20.05 -1.49
CA GLN A 192 -1.27 -20.09 -2.96
C GLN A 192 0.12 -20.59 -3.34
N ALA A 193 0.24 -21.48 -4.33
CA ALA A 193 1.55 -22.01 -4.73
C ALA A 193 2.36 -21.03 -5.60
N ARG A 194 1.69 -20.35 -6.55
CA ARG A 194 2.31 -19.38 -7.46
C ARG A 194 1.26 -18.53 -8.16
N GLY A 195 1.69 -17.41 -8.72
CA GLY A 195 0.89 -16.62 -9.62
C GLY A 195 1.71 -15.89 -10.68
N SER A 196 1.02 -15.40 -11.69
CA SER A 196 1.61 -14.65 -12.80
C SER A 196 0.61 -13.66 -13.38
N TYR A 197 1.10 -12.57 -13.96
CA TYR A 197 0.29 -11.63 -14.71
C TYR A 197 1.02 -11.09 -15.94
N SER A 198 0.24 -10.62 -16.90
CA SER A 198 0.67 -9.86 -18.07
C SER A 198 -0.28 -8.69 -18.26
N SER A 199 0.27 -7.50 -18.41
CA SER A 199 -0.44 -6.25 -18.60
C SER A 199 -0.06 -5.64 -19.94
N LEU A 200 -1.05 -5.26 -20.74
CA LEU A 200 -0.90 -4.58 -22.02
C LEU A 200 -1.56 -3.20 -21.88
N ALA A 201 -0.75 -2.14 -21.96
CA ALA A 201 -1.23 -0.77 -22.03
C ALA A 201 -1.24 -0.29 -23.49
N ARG A 202 -2.34 0.34 -23.90
CA ARG A 202 -2.57 0.92 -25.24
C ARG A 202 -3.08 2.35 -25.09
N ALA A 203 -2.54 3.26 -25.88
CA ALA A 203 -3.09 4.61 -25.98
C ALA A 203 -4.40 4.59 -26.81
N ASP A 204 -5.50 5.04 -26.23
CA ASP A 204 -6.83 5.10 -26.86
C ASP A 204 -6.99 6.31 -27.78
N LYS A 205 -6.10 7.31 -27.65
CA LYS A 205 -5.98 8.47 -28.54
C LYS A 205 -4.61 8.44 -29.23
N PRO A 206 -4.51 8.85 -30.52
CA PRO A 206 -3.21 9.12 -31.13
C PRO A 206 -2.46 10.15 -30.29
N ALA A 207 -1.15 9.97 -30.10
CA ALA A 207 -0.33 10.98 -29.42
C ALA A 207 -0.57 12.33 -30.11
N SER A 208 -1.08 13.33 -29.36
CA SER A 208 -1.05 14.71 -29.84
C SER A 208 0.40 15.04 -30.16
N PRO A 209 0.71 15.62 -31.34
CA PRO A 209 2.07 16.08 -31.60
C PRO A 209 2.44 17.03 -30.47
N SER A 210 3.43 16.63 -29.67
CA SER A 210 4.00 17.50 -28.65
C SER A 210 4.44 18.78 -29.35
N GLN A 211 3.72 19.89 -29.13
CA GLN A 211 4.31 21.20 -29.38
C GLN A 211 5.47 21.29 -28.40
N GLY A 212 6.69 21.15 -28.93
CA GLY A 212 7.88 21.30 -28.12
C GLY A 212 7.82 22.65 -27.43
N ASN A 213 7.92 22.67 -26.10
CA ASN A 213 8.38 23.86 -25.42
C ASN A 213 9.78 24.13 -25.95
N SER A 214 9.90 25.16 -26.79
CA SER A 214 11.15 25.67 -27.29
C SER A 214 11.87 26.45 -26.19
N ASP A 215 12.32 25.76 -25.14
CA ASP A 215 13.41 26.25 -24.29
C ASP A 215 14.65 25.46 -24.67
N GLY A 216 15.54 26.15 -25.40
CA GLY A 216 16.64 25.58 -26.19
C GLY A 216 17.78 24.97 -25.39
N SER A 217 17.55 23.85 -24.71
CA SER A 217 18.61 23.06 -24.10
C SER A 217 18.30 21.55 -24.04
N SER A 218 17.92 20.96 -25.18
CA SER A 218 18.26 19.56 -25.56
C SER A 218 17.54 19.19 -26.86
N ASN A 219 18.23 19.32 -28.01
CA ASN A 219 17.71 18.88 -29.30
C ASN A 219 17.85 17.35 -29.46
N GLN A 220 17.05 16.60 -28.71
CA GLN A 220 16.64 15.26 -29.12
C GLN A 220 15.11 15.19 -29.08
N PRO A 221 14.42 15.01 -30.21
CA PRO A 221 12.98 14.73 -30.17
C PRO A 221 12.78 13.47 -29.33
N ALA A 222 11.99 13.58 -28.26
CA ALA A 222 11.60 12.44 -27.46
C ALA A 222 11.02 11.36 -28.39
N LYS A 223 11.63 10.17 -28.40
CA LYS A 223 11.14 9.03 -29.17
C LYS A 223 9.65 8.84 -28.80
N PRO A 224 8.71 8.85 -29.75
CA PRO A 224 7.30 8.65 -29.42
C PRO A 224 7.17 7.33 -28.66
N ALA A 225 6.48 7.37 -27.52
CA ALA A 225 6.19 6.17 -26.76
C ALA A 225 5.49 5.15 -27.68
N PRO A 226 5.86 3.86 -27.62
CA PRO A 226 5.19 2.86 -28.44
C PRO A 226 3.69 2.85 -28.12
N ALA A 227 2.87 2.72 -29.18
CA ALA A 227 1.41 2.73 -29.07
C ALA A 227 0.87 1.62 -28.15
N GLU A 228 1.67 0.57 -27.95
CA GLU A 228 1.44 -0.52 -27.02
C GLU A 228 2.69 -0.78 -26.17
N SER A 229 2.49 -1.09 -24.90
CA SER A 229 3.57 -1.45 -23.98
C SER A 229 3.13 -2.60 -23.09
N THR A 230 4.02 -3.54 -22.79
CA THR A 230 3.69 -4.75 -22.04
C THR A 230 4.52 -4.85 -20.76
N ALA A 231 3.87 -5.11 -19.64
CA ALA A 231 4.54 -5.46 -18.39
C ALA A 231 4.12 -6.88 -17.99
N SER A 232 4.98 -7.59 -17.27
CA SER A 232 4.64 -8.92 -16.76
C SER A 232 5.21 -9.13 -15.37
N GLY A 233 4.71 -10.14 -14.68
CA GLY A 233 5.32 -10.55 -13.41
C GLY A 233 4.89 -11.94 -12.97
N THR A 234 5.66 -12.49 -12.03
CA THR A 234 5.42 -13.77 -11.36
C THR A 234 5.65 -13.61 -9.87
N PHE A 235 5.02 -14.46 -9.07
CA PHE A 235 5.24 -14.56 -7.64
C PHE A 235 5.07 -16.01 -7.20
N GLY A 236 5.89 -16.42 -6.24
CA GLY A 236 5.94 -17.78 -5.71
C GLY A 236 4.84 -18.06 -4.68
N ALA A 237 5.20 -18.90 -3.71
CA ALA A 237 4.28 -19.33 -2.67
C ALA A 237 3.91 -18.16 -1.77
N MET A 238 2.62 -18.05 -1.45
CA MET A 238 2.05 -17.07 -0.54
C MET A 238 1.27 -17.78 0.57
N THR A 239 1.42 -17.31 1.80
CA THR A 239 0.60 -17.72 2.96
C THR A 239 0.07 -16.48 3.67
N ILE A 240 -1.21 -16.46 4.01
CA ILE A 240 -1.86 -15.39 4.77
C ILE A 240 -2.63 -16.03 5.92
N ASN A 241 -2.40 -15.58 7.14
CA ASN A 241 -3.07 -16.12 8.32
C ASN A 241 -4.33 -15.32 8.68
N ALA A 242 -5.32 -15.99 9.26
CA ALA A 242 -6.53 -15.39 9.84
C ALA A 242 -7.22 -14.37 8.90
N VAL A 243 -7.62 -14.80 7.71
CA VAL A 243 -8.28 -13.96 6.70
C VAL A 243 -9.78 -13.89 6.96
N ASP A 244 -10.29 -12.71 7.31
CA ASP A 244 -11.72 -12.44 7.43
C ASP A 244 -12.28 -12.05 6.06
N LEU A 245 -12.94 -13.00 5.39
CA LEU A 245 -13.49 -12.82 4.05
C LEU A 245 -14.63 -11.82 4.04
N ALA A 246 -15.42 -11.76 5.11
CA ALA A 246 -16.51 -10.81 5.22
C ALA A 246 -15.95 -9.39 5.35
N ALA A 247 -14.98 -9.17 6.24
CA ALA A 247 -14.30 -7.88 6.39
C ALA A 247 -13.61 -7.44 5.09
N LEU A 248 -12.95 -8.36 4.38
CA LEU A 248 -12.31 -8.09 3.11
C LEU A 248 -13.31 -7.58 2.07
N ILE A 249 -14.45 -8.25 1.88
CA ILE A 249 -15.46 -7.81 0.90
C ILE A 249 -16.01 -6.44 1.28
N ARG A 250 -16.35 -6.22 2.56
CA ARG A 250 -16.87 -4.92 3.02
C ARG A 250 -15.89 -3.79 2.74
N PHE A 251 -14.61 -4.02 2.95
CA PHE A 251 -13.57 -3.02 2.68
C PHE A 251 -13.56 -2.56 1.20
N TYR A 252 -13.88 -3.44 0.25
CA TYR A 252 -13.96 -3.08 -1.18
C TYR A 252 -15.30 -2.46 -1.58
N THR A 253 -16.41 -2.94 -1.02
CA THR A 253 -17.76 -2.66 -1.53
C THR A 253 -18.57 -1.67 -0.69
N GLU A 254 -18.20 -1.45 0.58
CA GLU A 254 -18.96 -0.61 1.50
C GLU A 254 -18.18 0.65 1.89
N GLY A 255 -18.91 1.77 2.02
CA GLY A 255 -18.39 3.00 2.60
C GLY A 255 -18.76 3.11 4.07
N ALA A 256 -18.03 3.94 4.81
CA ALA A 256 -18.34 4.27 6.20
C ALA A 256 -19.71 4.95 6.27
N GLY A 257 -20.68 4.30 6.92
CA GLY A 257 -21.97 4.90 7.25
C GLY A 257 -21.87 5.90 8.41
N ALA A 258 -23.01 6.45 8.83
CA ALA A 258 -23.07 7.39 9.96
C ALA A 258 -22.88 6.74 11.35
N GLY A 259 -22.80 5.41 11.41
CA GLY A 259 -22.58 4.65 12.65
C GLY A 259 -21.10 4.52 13.02
N PRO A 260 -20.78 3.79 14.12
CA PRO A 260 -19.41 3.50 14.50
C PRO A 260 -18.64 2.80 13.37
N ASN A 261 -17.40 3.24 13.11
CA ASN A 261 -16.49 2.66 12.13
C ASN A 261 -15.18 2.21 12.81
N PRO A 262 -15.24 1.20 13.69
CA PRO A 262 -14.07 0.72 14.40
C PRO A 262 -13.09 0.01 13.44
N PRO A 263 -11.78 0.00 13.76
CA PRO A 263 -10.81 -0.83 13.05
C PRO A 263 -11.17 -2.31 13.12
N VAL A 264 -11.01 -3.01 12.00
CA VAL A 264 -11.20 -4.45 11.83
C VAL A 264 -9.94 -5.06 11.24
N LYS A 265 -9.51 -6.20 11.79
CA LYS A 265 -8.42 -6.99 11.22
C LYS A 265 -8.94 -7.77 10.01
N ILE A 266 -8.50 -7.38 8.81
CA ILE A 266 -8.87 -8.05 7.56
C ILE A 266 -8.06 -9.34 7.39
N HIS A 267 -6.77 -9.29 7.71
CA HIS A 267 -5.96 -10.51 7.81
C HIS A 267 -4.79 -10.35 8.81
N GLY A 268 -4.24 -11.47 9.25
CA GLY A 268 -3.02 -11.57 10.05
C GLY A 268 -1.74 -11.67 9.21
N PRO A 269 -0.63 -12.14 9.83
CA PRO A 269 0.66 -12.16 9.17
C PRO A 269 0.64 -12.91 7.83
N TYR A 270 1.46 -12.44 6.90
CA TYR A 270 1.57 -13.01 5.57
C TYR A 270 3.02 -13.12 5.12
N THR A 271 3.26 -14.02 4.17
CA THR A 271 4.53 -14.19 3.46
C THR A 271 4.26 -14.42 1.98
N MET A 272 5.17 -13.97 1.11
CA MET A 272 5.20 -14.25 -0.32
C MET A 272 6.66 -14.38 -0.79
N SER A 273 6.95 -15.40 -1.59
CA SER A 273 8.30 -15.66 -2.13
C SER A 273 8.40 -15.27 -3.61
N ASP A 274 9.63 -15.08 -4.08
CA ASP A 274 10.01 -15.05 -5.50
C ASP A 274 9.15 -14.11 -6.39
N LEU A 275 9.01 -12.85 -5.98
CA LEU A 275 8.39 -11.83 -6.82
C LEU A 275 9.37 -11.42 -7.93
N LEU A 276 8.92 -11.45 -9.17
CA LEU A 276 9.62 -10.91 -10.33
C LEU A 276 8.65 -10.03 -11.12
N ILE A 277 9.06 -8.80 -11.40
CA ILE A 277 8.34 -7.86 -12.25
C ILE A 277 9.24 -7.49 -13.42
N THR A 278 8.72 -7.54 -14.64
CA THR A 278 9.39 -7.03 -15.84
C THR A 278 8.58 -5.85 -16.38
N ASP A 279 9.18 -4.66 -16.39
CA ASP A 279 8.56 -3.46 -16.95
C ASP A 279 8.58 -3.49 -18.50
N PRO A 280 7.87 -2.56 -19.17
CA PRO A 280 7.86 -2.53 -20.63
C PRO A 280 9.16 -2.18 -21.33
N LYS A 281 10.15 -1.69 -20.58
CA LYS A 281 11.50 -1.43 -21.10
C LYS A 281 12.40 -2.66 -20.93
N GLY A 282 11.94 -3.71 -20.25
CA GLY A 282 12.70 -4.92 -19.95
C GLY A 282 13.46 -4.87 -18.63
N THR A 283 13.25 -3.84 -17.80
CA THR A 283 13.81 -3.78 -16.44
C THR A 283 13.18 -4.87 -15.59
N LYS A 284 14.01 -5.67 -14.91
CA LYS A 284 13.55 -6.70 -13.99
C LYS A 284 13.72 -6.24 -12.55
N ILE A 285 12.66 -6.33 -11.75
CA ILE A 285 12.69 -6.12 -10.31
C ILE A 285 12.39 -7.47 -9.67
N SER A 286 13.31 -7.97 -8.86
CA SER A 286 13.12 -9.22 -8.11
C SER A 286 13.14 -8.98 -6.61
N VAL A 287 12.31 -9.73 -5.88
CA VAL A 287 12.25 -9.72 -4.41
C VAL A 287 12.17 -11.17 -3.94
N ALA A 288 13.10 -11.58 -3.08
CA ALA A 288 13.18 -12.97 -2.64
C ALA A 288 12.04 -13.33 -1.68
N ASP A 289 11.83 -12.48 -0.67
CA ASP A 289 10.81 -12.69 0.35
C ASP A 289 10.10 -11.39 0.69
N ILE A 290 8.79 -11.48 0.86
CA ILE A 290 7.93 -10.40 1.33
C ILE A 290 7.18 -10.92 2.54
N SER A 291 7.19 -10.17 3.63
CA SER A 291 6.47 -10.53 4.85
C SER A 291 5.85 -9.32 5.53
N GLY A 292 4.76 -9.52 6.27
CA GLY A 292 4.16 -8.47 7.08
C GLY A 292 3.25 -9.02 8.18
N ASP A 293 2.87 -8.17 9.13
CA ASP A 293 2.12 -8.59 10.33
C ASP A 293 0.60 -8.70 10.11
N GLY A 294 0.14 -8.27 8.94
CA GLY A 294 -1.26 -8.29 8.54
C GLY A 294 -1.81 -6.91 8.25
N PHE A 295 -3.13 -6.84 8.07
CA PHE A 295 -3.84 -5.65 7.65
C PHE A 295 -5.02 -5.39 8.57
N VAL A 296 -4.98 -4.22 9.22
CA VAL A 296 -6.08 -3.66 10.01
C VAL A 296 -6.54 -2.39 9.32
N ALA A 297 -7.85 -2.32 9.07
CA ALA A 297 -8.46 -1.19 8.38
C ALA A 297 -9.82 -0.84 8.97
N ARG A 298 -10.30 0.34 8.66
CA ARG A 298 -11.70 0.76 8.82
C ARG A 298 -12.27 1.08 7.45
N LEU A 299 -13.59 1.17 7.30
CA LEU A 299 -14.18 1.50 6.01
C LEU A 299 -13.81 2.94 5.61
N SER A 300 -13.47 3.15 4.35
CA SER A 300 -13.28 4.48 3.77
C SER A 300 -14.64 5.18 3.58
N LYS A 301 -14.66 6.52 3.45
CA LYS A 301 -15.91 7.25 3.17
C LYS A 301 -16.52 6.81 1.82
N THR A 302 -15.68 6.74 0.80
CA THR A 302 -16.03 6.24 -0.53
C THR A 302 -15.65 4.76 -0.62
N PRO A 303 -16.55 3.84 -1.03
CA PRO A 303 -16.17 2.45 -1.32
C PRO A 303 -15.04 2.39 -2.34
N LEU A 304 -14.08 1.47 -2.16
CA LEU A 304 -12.89 1.41 -3.01
C LEU A 304 -13.23 1.13 -4.48
N LEU A 305 -14.23 0.29 -4.77
CA LEU A 305 -14.68 0.05 -6.14
C LEU A 305 -15.25 1.31 -6.79
N SER A 306 -16.06 2.09 -6.07
CA SER A 306 -16.61 3.35 -6.55
C SER A 306 -15.52 4.41 -6.75
N LEU A 307 -14.47 4.39 -5.92
CA LEU A 307 -13.31 5.25 -6.10
C LEU A 307 -12.58 4.94 -7.40
N VAL A 308 -12.31 3.66 -7.68
CA VAL A 308 -11.68 3.25 -8.95
C VAL A 308 -12.49 3.74 -10.14
N GLU A 309 -13.81 3.56 -10.13
CA GLU A 309 -14.70 4.08 -11.19
C GLU A 309 -14.65 5.61 -11.29
N SER A 310 -14.57 6.32 -10.17
CA SER A 310 -14.43 7.79 -10.16
C SER A 310 -13.12 8.25 -10.79
N LEU A 311 -12.02 7.52 -10.54
CA LEU A 311 -10.70 7.82 -11.09
C LEU A 311 -10.65 7.57 -12.61
N GLN A 312 -11.27 6.49 -13.09
CA GLN A 312 -11.30 6.17 -14.53
C GLN A 312 -12.03 7.24 -15.36
N ASN A 313 -13.07 7.85 -14.79
CA ASN A 313 -13.89 8.85 -15.45
C ASN A 313 -13.37 10.29 -15.24
N LEU A 314 -12.19 10.45 -14.64
CA LEU A 314 -11.66 11.76 -14.28
C LEU A 314 -10.97 12.42 -15.49
N PRO A 315 -11.36 13.66 -15.88
CA PRO A 315 -10.75 14.34 -17.01
C PRO A 315 -9.32 14.79 -16.67
N MET A 316 -8.38 14.52 -17.58
CA MET A 316 -6.94 14.86 -17.43
C MET A 316 -6.41 15.79 -18.52
N ASP A 317 -7.31 16.41 -19.30
CA ASP A 317 -6.92 17.47 -20.23
C ASP A 317 -6.36 18.70 -19.49
N ASP A 318 -5.62 19.55 -20.21
CA ASP A 318 -4.94 20.72 -19.64
C ASP A 318 -5.89 21.68 -18.89
N THR A 319 -7.19 21.69 -19.22
CA THR A 319 -8.17 22.56 -18.56
C THR A 319 -8.61 22.04 -17.20
N HIS A 320 -8.59 20.72 -16.97
CA HIS A 320 -9.04 20.08 -15.73
C HIS A 320 -7.91 19.47 -14.90
N LYS A 321 -6.72 19.24 -15.49
CA LYS A 321 -5.62 18.47 -14.90
C LYS A 321 -5.28 18.88 -13.46
N GLN A 322 -5.30 20.19 -13.18
CA GLN A 322 -5.04 20.70 -11.84
C GLN A 322 -6.12 20.25 -10.85
N GLU A 323 -7.38 20.60 -11.10
CA GLU A 323 -8.52 20.21 -10.25
C GLU A 323 -8.62 18.69 -10.07
N SER A 324 -8.46 17.93 -11.15
CA SER A 324 -8.45 16.47 -11.15
C SER A 324 -7.31 15.91 -10.29
N SER A 325 -6.10 16.46 -10.39
CA SER A 325 -4.97 16.05 -9.54
C SER A 325 -5.27 16.25 -8.05
N PHE A 326 -5.96 17.35 -7.71
CA PHE A 326 -6.40 17.60 -6.33
C PHE A 326 -7.49 16.65 -5.87
N LYS A 327 -8.44 16.31 -6.74
CA LYS A 327 -9.44 15.28 -6.42
C LYS A 327 -8.76 13.92 -6.16
N ILE A 328 -7.79 13.52 -6.98
CA ILE A 328 -7.01 12.29 -6.76
C ILE A 328 -6.35 12.31 -5.38
N LEU A 329 -5.65 13.41 -5.07
CA LEU A 329 -4.95 13.54 -3.80
C LEU A 329 -5.90 13.42 -2.61
N ASN A 330 -7.06 14.09 -2.67
CA ASN A 330 -8.08 14.01 -1.61
C ASN A 330 -8.64 12.60 -1.44
N GLU A 331 -8.88 11.86 -2.53
CA GLU A 331 -9.33 10.48 -2.44
C GLU A 331 -8.25 9.55 -1.87
N VAL A 332 -6.98 9.75 -2.24
CA VAL A 332 -5.84 9.02 -1.65
C VAL A 332 -5.69 9.32 -0.15
N LEU A 333 -5.90 10.56 0.27
CA LEU A 333 -5.89 10.94 1.69
C LEU A 333 -7.07 10.31 2.45
N SER A 334 -8.27 10.30 1.86
CA SER A 334 -9.44 9.61 2.40
C SER A 334 -9.18 8.10 2.55
N MET A 335 -8.48 7.49 1.59
CA MET A 335 -8.01 6.12 1.72
C MET A 335 -6.99 5.97 2.83
N TRP A 336 -6.02 6.88 2.97
CA TRP A 336 -5.01 6.84 4.03
C TRP A 336 -5.63 6.74 5.43
N GLU A 337 -6.73 7.46 5.68
CA GLU A 337 -7.48 7.36 6.94
C GLU A 337 -8.06 5.95 7.19
N SER A 338 -8.32 5.18 6.13
CA SER A 338 -8.86 3.82 6.23
C SER A 338 -7.81 2.79 6.70
N PHE A 339 -6.52 3.04 6.45
CA PHE A 339 -5.42 2.16 6.87
C PHE A 339 -5.07 2.42 8.34
N VAL A 340 -5.33 1.44 9.20
CA VAL A 340 -5.07 1.57 10.64
C VAL A 340 -3.72 0.97 11.02
N ALA A 341 -3.39 -0.19 10.46
CA ALA A 341 -2.08 -0.79 10.62
C ALA A 341 -1.79 -1.78 9.48
N THR A 342 -0.64 -1.63 8.82
CA THR A 342 -0.10 -2.64 7.91
C THR A 342 1.42 -2.48 7.79
N SER A 343 2.10 -3.57 7.49
CA SER A 343 3.54 -3.56 7.25
C SER A 343 3.92 -4.49 6.10
N ALA A 344 5.04 -4.18 5.46
CA ALA A 344 5.70 -5.02 4.49
C ALA A 344 7.22 -4.89 4.68
N THR A 345 7.90 -6.01 4.80
CA THR A 345 9.35 -6.14 4.71
C THR A 345 9.66 -6.99 3.48
N MET A 346 10.34 -6.38 2.52
CA MET A 346 10.81 -7.00 1.29
C MET A 346 12.30 -7.26 1.46
N LYS A 347 12.75 -8.50 1.30
CA LYS A 347 14.15 -8.89 1.44
C LYS A 347 14.79 -9.14 0.10
N ASN A 348 16.08 -8.80 0.01
CA ASN A 348 16.91 -9.01 -1.17
C ASN A 348 16.29 -8.46 -2.45
N VAL A 349 15.87 -7.19 -2.41
CA VAL A 349 15.35 -6.49 -3.59
C VAL A 349 16.50 -6.27 -4.58
N GLN A 350 16.31 -6.67 -5.84
CA GLN A 350 17.28 -6.46 -6.91
C GLN A 350 16.63 -5.84 -8.13
N VAL A 351 17.35 -4.94 -8.80
CA VAL A 351 16.94 -4.33 -10.07
C VAL A 351 17.98 -4.64 -11.15
N GLU A 352 17.54 -5.22 -12.25
CA GLU A 352 18.35 -5.50 -13.43
C GLU A 352 17.83 -4.63 -14.59
N LEU A 353 18.68 -3.75 -15.12
CA LEU A 353 18.34 -2.91 -16.27
C LEU A 353 18.50 -3.70 -17.59
N PRO A 354 17.74 -3.35 -18.65
CA PRO A 354 17.90 -3.98 -19.98
C PRO A 354 19.26 -3.67 -20.62
N GLU A 355 19.73 -4.57 -21.50
CA GLU A 355 21.08 -4.62 -22.10
C GLU A 355 21.61 -3.27 -22.66
N GLN A 356 22.51 -2.64 -21.90
CA GLN A 356 23.79 -2.00 -22.29
C GLN A 356 24.58 -1.58 -21.04
N THR A 357 23.95 -1.62 -19.86
CA THR A 357 24.61 -1.58 -18.56
C THR A 357 24.30 -2.91 -17.87
N SER A 358 25.27 -3.80 -17.72
CA SER A 358 25.16 -5.03 -16.91
C SER A 358 25.05 -4.72 -15.41
N SER A 359 24.37 -3.64 -15.06
CA SER A 359 24.27 -3.10 -13.71
C SER A 359 23.10 -3.78 -13.03
N LYS A 360 23.42 -4.76 -12.20
CA LYS A 360 22.53 -5.25 -11.16
C LYS A 360 22.66 -4.34 -9.94
N PHE A 361 21.55 -3.84 -9.46
CA PHE A 361 21.48 -3.04 -8.24
C PHE A 361 20.87 -3.88 -7.14
N ASN A 362 21.60 -4.07 -6.04
CA ASN A 362 21.07 -4.73 -4.85
C ASN A 362 20.54 -3.65 -3.92
N ILE A 363 19.23 -3.56 -3.74
CA ILE A 363 18.60 -2.55 -2.87
C ILE A 363 18.58 -3.04 -1.40
N GLY A 364 18.86 -4.33 -1.17
CA GLY A 364 18.87 -4.92 0.17
C GLY A 364 17.45 -5.14 0.68
N ASP A 365 17.16 -4.67 1.90
CA ASP A 365 15.84 -4.82 2.52
C ASP A 365 15.04 -3.51 2.41
N VAL A 366 13.80 -3.60 1.94
CA VAL A 366 12.86 -2.47 1.89
C VAL A 366 11.74 -2.69 2.90
N VAL A 367 11.49 -1.70 3.75
CA VAL A 367 10.53 -1.77 4.84
C VAL A 367 9.50 -0.66 4.66
N ILE A 368 8.22 -1.01 4.77
CA ILE A 368 7.10 -0.08 4.76
C ILE A 368 6.20 -0.40 5.95
N GLY A 369 5.84 0.62 6.73
CA GLY A 369 4.90 0.50 7.82
C GLY A 369 3.92 1.66 7.83
N ILE A 370 2.65 1.36 8.05
CA ILE A 370 1.58 2.34 8.15
C ILE A 370 0.86 2.11 9.47
N GLY A 371 0.53 3.21 10.15
CA GLY A 371 -0.19 3.19 11.40
C GLY A 371 0.65 2.72 12.58
N SER A 372 0.00 2.33 13.66
CA SER A 372 0.67 1.87 14.88
C SER A 372 0.82 0.35 14.87
N ASN A 373 1.89 -0.15 15.49
CA ASN A 373 2.05 -1.59 15.69
C ASN A 373 0.83 -2.17 16.44
N PRO A 374 0.06 -3.11 15.83
CA PRO A 374 -1.13 -3.66 16.47
C PRO A 374 -0.78 -4.57 17.66
N ASN A 375 0.46 -5.05 17.77
CA ASN A 375 0.95 -5.82 18.90
C ASN A 375 1.94 -5.01 19.76
N LEU A 376 1.42 -4.27 20.73
CA LEU A 376 2.23 -3.42 21.62
C LEU A 376 3.22 -4.19 22.51
N GLN A 377 3.06 -5.51 22.67
CA GLN A 377 3.95 -6.32 23.50
C GLN A 377 5.22 -6.76 22.76
N GLN A 378 5.22 -6.73 21.43
CA GLN A 378 6.34 -7.14 20.61
C GLN A 378 6.74 -5.99 19.69
N ALA A 379 7.90 -5.38 19.94
CA ALA A 379 8.42 -4.34 19.07
C ALA A 379 8.65 -4.90 17.67
N ASN A 380 8.16 -4.19 16.66
CA ASN A 380 8.46 -4.48 15.26
C ASN A 380 9.03 -3.20 14.61
N PRO A 381 10.29 -3.22 14.14
CA PRO A 381 10.93 -2.06 13.53
C PRO A 381 10.32 -1.64 12.18
N ALA A 382 9.39 -2.43 11.62
CA ALA A 382 8.63 -2.04 10.45
C ALA A 382 7.63 -0.92 10.74
N TYR A 383 7.10 -0.84 11.97
CA TYR A 383 6.13 0.19 12.33
C TYR A 383 6.81 1.44 12.91
N PRO A 384 6.24 2.62 12.66
CA PRO A 384 6.64 3.85 13.34
C PRO A 384 6.33 3.78 14.85
N ALA A 385 7.13 4.44 15.66
CA ALA A 385 7.03 4.35 17.12
C ALA A 385 5.75 4.96 17.70
N GLN A 386 5.16 5.95 17.02
CA GLN A 386 3.97 6.70 17.46
C GLN A 386 2.82 6.66 16.44
N GLY A 387 2.79 5.63 15.59
CA GLY A 387 1.89 5.61 14.42
C GLY A 387 2.36 6.55 13.30
N GLY A 388 1.75 6.45 12.12
CA GLY A 388 2.10 7.27 10.96
C GLY A 388 2.61 6.44 9.78
N LEU A 389 3.63 6.93 9.09
CA LEU A 389 4.30 6.25 7.98
C LEU A 389 5.76 6.00 8.35
N ARG A 390 6.24 4.80 8.03
CA ARG A 390 7.66 4.46 8.00
C ARG A 390 8.01 3.88 6.64
N PHE A 391 9.11 4.35 6.07
CA PHE A 391 9.72 3.77 4.87
C PHE A 391 11.22 3.70 5.10
N ALA A 392 11.82 2.54 4.83
CA ALA A 392 13.27 2.39 4.91
C ALA A 392 13.82 1.50 3.80
N ILE A 393 15.01 1.83 3.34
CA ILE A 393 15.85 1.02 2.48
C ILE A 393 17.13 0.75 3.28
N ASN A 394 17.43 -0.52 3.53
CA ASN A 394 18.59 -0.94 4.28
C ASN A 394 19.58 -1.63 3.36
N ASN A 395 20.83 -1.15 3.36
CA ASN A 395 21.94 -1.81 2.67
C ASN A 395 21.76 -1.92 1.14
N ALA A 396 21.39 -0.81 0.51
CA ALA A 396 21.41 -0.67 -0.94
C ALA A 396 22.86 -0.55 -1.44
N VAL A 397 23.35 -1.57 -2.12
CA VAL A 397 24.73 -1.68 -2.63
C VAL A 397 24.78 -1.29 -4.11
N PHE A 398 25.53 -0.24 -4.39
CA PHE A 398 25.80 0.27 -5.73
C PHE A 398 27.28 0.02 -6.08
N ALA A 399 27.52 -0.66 -7.19
CA ALA A 399 28.85 -0.70 -7.77
C ALA A 399 29.24 0.71 -8.25
N LEU A 400 30.53 1.08 -8.10
CA LEU A 400 31.02 2.30 -8.70
C LEU A 400 30.97 2.19 -10.24
N PRO A 401 30.60 3.28 -10.95
CA PRO A 401 30.63 3.30 -12.41
C PRO A 401 31.98 2.81 -12.96
N ALA A 402 31.96 1.98 -14.01
CA ALA A 402 33.18 1.44 -14.63
C ALA A 402 33.95 2.48 -15.45
N ASP A 403 33.37 3.67 -15.67
CA ASP A 403 33.99 4.75 -16.43
C ASP A 403 35.22 5.31 -15.66
N PRO A 404 36.45 5.07 -16.17
CA PRO A 404 37.66 5.50 -15.51
C PRO A 404 37.81 7.01 -15.48
N ASP A 405 37.05 7.77 -16.27
CA ASP A 405 37.08 9.23 -16.29
C ASP A 405 36.04 9.90 -15.39
N ASN A 406 35.19 9.11 -14.74
CA ASN A 406 34.19 9.61 -13.81
C ASN A 406 34.85 10.16 -12.52
N ASP A 407 34.78 11.48 -12.33
CA ASP A 407 35.40 12.18 -11.18
C ASP A 407 34.93 11.65 -9.83
N LEU A 408 33.64 11.31 -9.71
CA LEU A 408 33.09 10.74 -8.48
C LEU A 408 33.72 9.37 -8.18
N THR A 409 33.88 8.53 -9.19
CA THR A 409 34.51 7.21 -9.07
C THR A 409 35.97 7.32 -8.69
N LYS A 410 36.73 8.20 -9.35
CA LYS A 410 38.14 8.49 -9.02
C LYS A 410 38.27 8.90 -7.55
N ARG A 411 37.42 9.84 -7.11
CA ARG A 411 37.44 10.37 -5.75
C ARG A 411 37.07 9.32 -4.70
N LEU A 412 36.00 8.56 -4.91
CA LEU A 412 35.57 7.49 -4.00
C LEU A 412 36.62 6.37 -3.90
N THR A 413 37.21 5.98 -5.03
CA THR A 413 38.29 4.98 -5.08
C THR A 413 39.54 5.47 -4.37
N ALA A 414 39.93 6.75 -4.56
CA ALA A 414 41.05 7.37 -3.85
C ALA A 414 40.82 7.41 -2.32
N MET A 415 39.56 7.53 -1.90
CA MET A 415 39.17 7.42 -0.49
C MET A 415 39.03 5.96 0.00
N GLY A 416 39.23 4.97 -0.86
CA GLY A 416 39.25 3.53 -0.52
C GLY A 416 37.89 2.82 -0.60
N TYR A 417 36.87 3.45 -1.18
CA TYR A 417 35.59 2.79 -1.43
C TYR A 417 35.65 1.95 -2.71
N LYS A 418 35.10 0.74 -2.65
CA LYS A 418 34.97 -0.17 -3.80
C LYS A 418 33.55 -0.21 -4.35
N ASP A 419 32.60 0.02 -3.46
CA ASP A 419 31.17 0.08 -3.68
C ASP A 419 30.57 1.11 -2.69
N LEU A 420 29.31 1.45 -2.90
CA LEU A 420 28.53 2.29 -2.00
C LEU A 420 27.40 1.45 -1.41
N SER A 421 27.50 1.14 -0.11
CA SER A 421 26.41 0.54 0.65
C SER A 421 25.68 1.64 1.42
N LEU A 422 24.50 2.01 0.95
CA LEU A 422 23.70 3.13 1.44
C LEU A 422 22.42 2.65 2.13
N SER A 423 22.00 3.37 3.16
CA SER A 423 20.73 3.16 3.83
C SER A 423 19.97 4.48 3.93
N PHE A 424 18.65 4.40 3.85
CA PHE A 424 17.74 5.53 3.92
C PHE A 424 16.56 5.16 4.81
N ALA A 425 16.11 6.07 5.67
CA ALA A 425 14.86 5.89 6.40
C ALA A 425 14.10 7.21 6.49
N MET A 426 12.78 7.13 6.41
CA MET A 426 11.87 8.21 6.77
C MET A 426 10.78 7.67 7.70
N GLU A 427 10.47 8.43 8.73
CA GLU A 427 9.38 8.18 9.66
C GLU A 427 8.70 9.50 10.00
N GLY A 428 7.38 9.54 9.86
CA GLY A 428 6.61 10.72 10.22
C GLY A 428 5.14 10.44 10.41
N ARG A 429 4.46 11.40 11.04
CA ARG A 429 3.02 11.36 11.29
C ARG A 429 2.42 12.75 11.19
N PHE A 430 1.16 12.80 10.78
CA PHE A 430 0.37 14.02 10.83
C PHE A 430 -0.46 14.04 12.12
N ASN A 431 -0.32 15.10 12.91
CA ASN A 431 -1.15 15.41 14.07
C ASN A 431 -2.24 16.40 13.64
N GLU A 432 -3.43 15.90 13.37
CA GLU A 432 -4.55 16.71 12.88
C GLU A 432 -5.00 17.77 13.89
N THR A 433 -5.10 17.42 15.18
CA THR A 433 -5.53 18.36 16.23
C THR A 433 -4.54 19.51 16.41
N GLY A 434 -3.24 19.22 16.36
CA GLY A 434 -2.18 20.24 16.44
C GLY A 434 -1.91 20.97 15.13
N LYS A 435 -2.41 20.46 14.00
CA LYS A 435 -2.00 20.86 12.64
C LYS A 435 -0.47 20.78 12.48
N GLU A 436 0.09 19.65 12.90
CA GLU A 436 1.55 19.45 12.90
C GLU A 436 1.94 18.25 12.05
N LEU A 437 2.95 18.42 11.20
CA LEU A 437 3.71 17.31 10.64
C LEU A 437 4.89 17.03 11.57
N VAL A 438 4.88 15.84 12.17
CA VAL A 438 5.97 15.36 13.02
C VAL A 438 6.83 14.41 12.19
N ILE A 439 8.07 14.79 11.96
CA ILE A 439 9.10 14.00 11.31
C ILE A 439 9.97 13.41 12.43
N ASN A 440 9.78 12.12 12.71
CA ASN A 440 10.52 11.41 13.74
C ASN A 440 11.94 11.06 13.26
N GLU A 441 12.06 10.68 11.99
CA GLU A 441 13.34 10.34 11.36
C GLU A 441 13.29 10.72 9.88
N PHE A 442 14.30 11.42 9.42
CA PHE A 442 14.74 11.41 8.03
C PHE A 442 16.23 11.14 8.08
N SER A 443 16.68 9.98 7.62
CA SER A 443 18.07 9.58 7.74
C SER A 443 18.65 9.00 6.47
N PHE A 444 19.93 9.28 6.28
CA PHE A 444 20.75 8.75 5.20
C PHE A 444 22.07 8.31 5.79
N GLY A 445 22.50 7.10 5.48
CA GLY A 445 23.76 6.55 5.97
C GLY A 445 24.49 5.75 4.92
N GLY A 446 25.79 5.62 5.10
CA GLY A 446 26.66 4.82 4.25
C GLY A 446 27.61 3.98 5.10
N LYS A 447 27.82 2.72 4.70
CA LYS A 447 28.83 1.86 5.30
C LYS A 447 30.20 2.52 5.21
N ASP A 448 30.91 2.56 6.35
CA ASP A 448 32.23 3.21 6.51
C ASP A 448 32.26 4.71 6.16
N MET A 449 31.08 5.33 6.02
CA MET A 449 30.90 6.76 5.78
C MET A 449 30.37 7.46 7.03
N GLY A 450 29.23 6.99 7.54
CA GLY A 450 28.50 7.64 8.64
C GLY A 450 26.99 7.63 8.44
N LYS A 451 26.26 8.33 9.30
CA LYS A 451 24.81 8.53 9.22
C LYS A 451 24.46 9.99 9.53
N ALA A 452 23.62 10.60 8.72
CA ALA A 452 22.95 11.85 9.03
C ALA A 452 21.49 11.56 9.37
N THR A 453 20.97 12.15 10.44
CA THR A 453 19.59 12.01 10.88
C THR A 453 19.00 13.38 11.16
N ILE A 454 17.78 13.62 10.68
CA ILE A 454 17.00 14.84 10.90
C ILE A 454 15.68 14.44 11.55
N SER A 455 15.24 15.19 12.56
CA SER A 455 13.87 15.13 13.08
C SER A 455 13.34 16.55 13.21
N ALA A 456 12.06 16.78 12.96
CA ALA A 456 11.47 18.10 13.01
C ALA A 456 9.98 18.05 13.32
N VAL A 457 9.45 19.15 13.86
CA VAL A 457 8.01 19.39 13.98
C VAL A 457 7.68 20.65 13.20
N VAL A 458 6.86 20.50 12.16
CA VAL A 458 6.36 21.59 11.33
C VAL A 458 4.93 21.90 11.77
N GLY A 459 4.68 23.13 12.22
CA GLY A 459 3.37 23.63 12.61
C GLY A 459 2.61 24.28 11.46
N ASN A 460 1.32 24.53 11.67
CA ASN A 460 0.40 25.11 10.70
C ASN A 460 0.31 24.32 9.38
N VAL A 461 0.46 23.00 9.46
CA VAL A 461 0.26 22.11 8.29
C VAL A 461 -1.23 21.86 8.13
N THR A 462 -1.81 22.43 7.09
CA THR A 462 -3.26 22.39 6.86
C THR A 462 -3.62 21.89 5.46
N PRO A 463 -4.86 21.41 5.23
CA PRO A 463 -5.29 20.93 3.91
C PRO A 463 -5.16 21.96 2.79
N GLU A 464 -5.15 23.26 3.11
CA GLU A 464 -4.96 24.36 2.16
C GLU A 464 -3.59 24.31 1.44
N LEU A 465 -2.57 23.65 2.02
CA LEU A 465 -1.30 23.36 1.33
C LEU A 465 -1.49 22.48 0.09
N LEU A 466 -2.63 21.79 0.03
CA LEU A 466 -3.05 20.94 -1.06
C LEU A 466 -4.26 21.56 -1.77
N SER A 467 -4.42 22.88 -1.75
CA SER A 467 -5.47 23.57 -2.51
C SER A 467 -5.13 23.65 -3.99
N SER A 468 -6.13 23.54 -4.86
CA SER A 468 -6.02 23.84 -6.28
C SER A 468 -5.74 25.31 -6.57
N GLU A 469 -6.22 26.20 -5.71
CA GLU A 469 -5.98 27.63 -5.83
C GLU A 469 -4.57 27.98 -5.37
N GLU A 470 -3.74 28.48 -6.31
CA GLU A 470 -2.35 28.84 -6.02
C GLU A 470 -2.23 29.89 -4.91
N ALA A 471 -3.11 30.90 -4.89
CA ALA A 471 -3.10 31.92 -3.86
C ALA A 471 -3.33 31.34 -2.45
N VAL A 472 -4.29 30.40 -2.33
CA VAL A 472 -4.60 29.71 -1.06
C VAL A 472 -3.42 28.85 -0.63
N ARG A 473 -2.86 28.07 -1.56
CA ARG A 473 -1.73 27.18 -1.30
C ARG A 473 -0.46 27.94 -0.91
N ASN A 474 -0.15 29.03 -1.60
CA ASN A 474 1.01 29.88 -1.28
C ASN A 474 0.81 30.57 0.08
N ALA A 475 -0.39 31.07 0.38
CA ALA A 475 -0.69 31.65 1.70
C ALA A 475 -0.53 30.60 2.83
N ALA A 476 -1.03 29.38 2.62
CA ALA A 476 -0.83 28.28 3.57
C ALA A 476 0.66 27.91 3.72
N GLY A 477 1.41 27.87 2.62
CA GLY A 477 2.85 27.63 2.63
C GLY A 477 3.64 28.69 3.40
N MET A 478 3.25 29.96 3.30
CA MET A 478 3.86 31.05 4.07
C MET A 478 3.52 31.00 5.56
N ALA A 479 2.41 30.36 5.94
CA ALA A 479 1.98 30.20 7.33
C ALA A 479 2.70 29.05 8.06
N LEU A 480 3.43 28.19 7.35
CA LEU A 480 4.19 27.09 7.94
C LEU A 480 5.23 27.62 8.95
N THR A 481 5.35 26.91 10.06
CA THR A 481 6.34 27.20 11.10
C THR A 481 7.15 25.95 11.44
N VAL A 482 8.38 26.14 11.91
CA VAL A 482 9.19 25.07 12.48
C VAL A 482 9.21 25.24 14.00
N LYS A 483 8.67 24.26 14.73
CA LYS A 483 8.66 24.27 16.20
C LYS A 483 9.95 23.74 16.78
N ASN A 484 10.50 22.70 16.16
CA ASN A 484 11.81 22.17 16.50
C ASN A 484 12.48 21.53 15.28
N LEU A 485 13.81 21.46 15.36
CA LEU A 485 14.69 20.79 14.42
C LEU A 485 15.83 20.17 15.20
N ALA A 486 16.11 18.90 14.96
CA ALA A 486 17.32 18.25 15.42
C ALA A 486 18.04 17.61 14.24
N VAL A 487 19.36 17.82 14.18
CA VAL A 487 20.25 17.21 13.20
C VAL A 487 21.34 16.47 13.96
N THR A 488 21.55 15.20 13.63
CA THR A 488 22.64 14.39 14.17
C THR A 488 23.48 13.87 13.01
N VAL A 489 24.80 14.01 13.12
CA VAL A 489 25.77 13.46 12.18
C VAL A 489 26.69 12.52 12.93
N ASP A 490 26.63 11.24 12.61
CA ASP A 490 27.53 10.19 13.06
C ASP A 490 28.58 9.97 11.98
N ASN A 491 29.85 10.23 12.28
CA ASN A 491 30.96 9.88 11.40
C ASN A 491 31.38 8.44 11.64
N ALA A 492 31.46 7.66 10.55
CA ALA A 492 32.05 6.32 10.57
C ALA A 492 33.28 6.20 9.64
N GLY A 493 33.82 7.33 9.18
CA GLY A 493 35.06 7.39 8.40
C GLY A 493 35.08 8.43 7.29
N LEU A 494 33.93 8.93 6.82
CA LEU A 494 33.89 9.88 5.69
C LEU A 494 34.57 11.21 6.06
N ALA A 495 34.34 11.73 7.26
CA ALA A 495 34.94 13.01 7.67
C ALA A 495 36.47 12.93 7.69
N ASP A 496 37.04 11.84 8.20
CA ASP A 496 38.49 11.65 8.22
C ASP A 496 39.07 11.52 6.80
N LYS A 497 38.38 10.81 5.90
CA LYS A 497 38.79 10.67 4.49
C LYS A 497 38.75 12.02 3.76
N LEU A 498 37.69 12.81 3.95
CA LEU A 498 37.54 14.14 3.36
C LEU A 498 38.60 15.12 3.89
N LEU A 499 38.88 15.10 5.19
CA LEU A 499 39.92 15.93 5.80
C LEU A 499 41.31 15.55 5.27
N ALA A 500 41.58 14.25 5.09
CA ALA A 500 42.84 13.79 4.51
C ALA A 500 42.99 14.21 3.04
N GLU A 501 41.92 14.09 2.24
CA GLU A 501 41.89 14.52 0.84
C GLU A 501 42.17 16.03 0.72
N GLU A 502 41.49 16.85 1.52
CA GLU A 502 41.66 18.30 1.51
C GLU A 502 43.03 18.73 2.02
N ALA A 503 43.55 18.07 3.06
CA ALA A 503 44.89 18.33 3.56
C ALA A 503 45.96 18.06 2.49
N ALA A 504 45.80 16.98 1.72
CA ALA A 504 46.68 16.68 0.60
C ALA A 504 46.63 17.77 -0.50
N LYS A 505 45.44 18.26 -0.86
CA LYS A 505 45.29 19.37 -1.83
C LYS A 505 45.98 20.65 -1.39
N GLN A 506 45.98 20.92 -0.08
CA GLN A 506 46.62 22.09 0.52
C GLN A 506 48.10 21.87 0.89
N ASN A 507 48.68 20.71 0.58
CA ASN A 507 50.03 20.32 1.01
C ASN A 507 50.24 20.44 2.54
N LYS A 508 49.20 20.13 3.32
CA LYS A 508 49.18 20.16 4.79
C LYS A 508 49.04 18.74 5.35
N SER A 509 49.39 18.55 6.62
CA SER A 509 49.03 17.32 7.34
C SER A 509 47.55 17.37 7.76
N PRO A 510 46.86 16.22 7.86
CA PRO A 510 45.47 16.18 8.36
C PRO A 510 45.32 16.83 9.75
N GLN A 511 46.33 16.70 10.62
CA GLN A 511 46.32 17.31 11.95
C GLN A 511 46.40 18.84 11.90
N ALA A 512 47.22 19.39 10.99
CA ALA A 512 47.30 20.84 10.78
C ALA A 512 45.95 21.39 10.30
N LEU A 513 45.33 20.71 9.33
CA LEU A 513 44.03 21.13 8.80
C LEU A 513 42.91 21.00 9.86
N LYS A 514 42.88 19.93 10.65
CA LYS A 514 41.95 19.78 11.79
C LYS A 514 42.09 20.93 12.79
N THR A 515 43.32 21.33 13.10
CA THR A 515 43.60 22.45 14.02
C THR A 515 43.11 23.78 13.44
N GLU A 516 43.41 24.04 12.17
CA GLU A 516 42.98 25.23 11.45
C GLU A 516 41.46 25.34 11.36
N TYR A 517 40.78 24.29 10.90
CA TYR A 517 39.33 24.25 10.80
C TYR A 517 38.66 24.28 12.17
N GLY A 518 39.26 23.68 13.20
CA GLY A 518 38.80 23.81 14.59
C GLY A 518 38.85 25.25 15.09
N MET A 519 39.90 26.01 14.75
CA MET A 519 39.99 27.44 15.07
C MET A 519 38.94 28.26 14.29
N ILE A 520 38.79 27.98 12.98
CA ILE A 520 37.75 28.61 12.15
C ILE A 520 36.36 28.33 12.72
N ALA A 521 36.08 27.11 13.17
CA ALA A 521 34.81 26.79 13.81
C ALA A 521 34.61 27.54 15.14
N THR A 522 35.65 27.60 15.97
CA THR A 522 35.58 28.25 17.30
C THR A 522 35.40 29.77 17.21
N VAL A 523 35.92 30.42 16.15
CA VAL A 523 35.82 31.89 15.98
C VAL A 523 34.74 32.26 14.96
N GLY A 524 34.77 31.63 13.79
CA GLY A 524 33.91 31.97 12.65
C GLY A 524 32.43 31.68 12.92
N VAL A 525 32.09 30.55 13.54
CA VAL A 525 30.68 30.24 13.86
C VAL A 525 30.09 31.26 14.82
N PRO A 526 30.73 31.59 15.97
CA PRO A 526 30.23 32.68 16.83
C PRO A 526 30.17 34.02 16.11
N SER A 527 31.20 34.39 15.34
CA SER A 527 31.21 35.67 14.61
C SER A 527 30.06 35.79 13.62
N PHE A 528 29.71 34.71 12.92
CA PHE A 528 28.59 34.68 11.99
C PHE A 528 27.23 34.76 12.70
N LEU A 529 27.12 34.18 13.89
CA LEU A 529 25.88 34.06 14.67
C LEU A 529 25.74 35.11 15.79
N GLY A 530 26.56 36.17 15.80
CA GLY A 530 26.44 37.28 16.77
C GLY A 530 27.15 37.11 18.11
N GLY A 531 27.91 36.03 18.32
CA GLY A 531 28.87 35.90 19.43
C GLY A 531 28.31 35.59 20.82
N GLY A 532 27.01 35.28 20.92
CA GLY A 532 26.35 34.85 22.16
C GLY A 532 26.83 33.51 22.73
N PRO A 533 26.38 33.13 23.94
CA PRO A 533 26.78 31.87 24.58
C PRO A 533 26.46 30.62 23.75
N GLU A 534 25.29 30.56 23.12
CA GLU A 534 24.85 29.42 22.31
C GLU A 534 25.67 29.26 21.03
N SER A 535 26.01 30.36 20.34
CA SER A 535 26.84 30.30 19.14
C SER A 535 28.28 29.90 19.47
N LYS A 536 28.82 30.32 20.62
CA LYS A 536 30.09 29.83 21.17
C LYS A 536 30.05 28.34 21.48
N ALA A 537 28.96 27.86 22.09
CA ALA A 537 28.78 26.44 22.36
C ALA A 537 28.71 25.61 21.06
N LEU A 538 27.98 26.08 20.05
CA LEU A 538 27.94 25.46 18.72
C LEU A 538 29.33 25.43 18.06
N GLY A 539 30.03 26.57 18.01
CA GLY A 539 31.39 26.63 17.46
C GLY A 539 32.35 25.66 18.15
N ALA A 540 32.26 25.54 19.48
CA ALA A 540 33.05 24.59 20.25
C ALA A 540 32.67 23.12 19.96
N ALA A 541 31.37 22.81 19.82
CA ALA A 541 30.92 21.46 19.45
C ALA A 541 31.41 21.06 18.05
N VAL A 542 31.29 21.95 17.06
CA VAL A 542 31.80 21.74 15.70
C VAL A 542 33.32 21.56 15.71
N ALA A 543 34.05 22.39 16.46
CA ALA A 543 35.51 22.26 16.59
C ALA A 543 35.93 20.92 17.20
N ARG A 544 35.22 20.45 18.24
CA ARG A 544 35.45 19.12 18.85
C ARG A 544 35.20 18.00 17.86
N PHE A 545 34.11 18.06 17.10
CA PHE A 545 33.81 17.09 16.06
C PHE A 545 34.91 17.08 14.98
N ILE A 546 35.38 18.23 14.51
CA ILE A 546 36.49 18.30 13.52
C ILE A 546 37.77 17.67 14.10
N ALA A 547 38.10 17.96 15.35
CA ALA A 547 39.30 17.43 16.01
C ALA A 547 39.25 15.90 16.17
N LYS A 548 38.10 15.38 16.57
CA LYS A 548 37.85 13.94 16.74
C LYS A 548 36.46 13.58 16.19
N PRO A 549 36.36 13.24 14.90
CA PRO A 549 35.07 12.96 14.26
C PRO A 549 34.38 11.71 14.82
N GLY A 550 33.43 11.92 15.73
CA GLY A 550 32.53 10.89 16.26
C GLY A 550 31.09 11.25 15.94
N GLN A 551 30.35 11.77 16.92
CA GLN A 551 28.99 12.26 16.72
C GLN A 551 28.92 13.78 16.91
N LEU A 552 28.14 14.47 16.09
CA LEU A 552 27.71 15.87 16.31
C LEU A 552 26.19 15.93 16.30
N ALA A 553 25.59 16.41 17.39
CA ALA A 553 24.16 16.65 17.51
C ALA A 553 23.91 18.14 17.69
N VAL A 554 23.00 18.70 16.89
CA VAL A 554 22.54 20.10 16.97
C VAL A 554 21.03 20.10 17.08
N LYS A 555 20.48 20.82 18.06
CA LYS A 555 19.03 20.95 18.27
C LYS A 555 18.67 22.42 18.38
N ALA A 556 17.62 22.80 17.67
CA ALA A 556 17.00 24.10 17.74
C ALA A 556 15.50 23.94 18.06
N ALA A 557 14.98 24.75 18.96
CA ALA A 557 13.56 24.87 19.23
C ALA A 557 13.14 26.34 19.15
N ALA A 558 11.99 26.63 18.56
CA ALA A 558 11.45 27.99 18.59
C ALA A 558 11.08 28.35 20.02
N LYS A 559 11.42 29.57 20.45
CA LYS A 559 11.00 30.09 21.77
C LYS A 559 9.50 30.35 21.84
N ASP A 560 8.91 30.74 20.71
CA ASP A 560 7.46 30.80 20.55
C ASP A 560 6.89 29.38 20.34
N PRO A 561 5.94 28.92 21.17
CA PRO A 561 5.24 27.64 20.97
C PRO A 561 4.52 27.51 19.61
N ALA A 562 4.19 28.62 18.95
CA ALA A 562 3.64 28.64 17.59
C ALA A 562 4.66 28.22 16.52
N GLY A 563 5.96 28.25 16.84
CA GLY A 563 7.06 27.93 15.94
C GLY A 563 7.66 29.18 15.26
N PHE A 564 8.74 28.98 14.51
CA PHE A 564 9.42 30.02 13.73
C PHE A 564 9.14 29.83 12.24
N GLY A 565 8.56 30.83 11.58
CA GLY A 565 8.15 30.79 10.17
C GLY A 565 8.82 31.84 9.29
N LEU A 566 8.37 31.93 8.02
CA LEU A 566 8.90 32.90 7.05
C LEU A 566 8.64 34.36 7.45
N ALA A 567 7.53 34.64 8.13
CA ALA A 567 7.22 35.97 8.63
C ALA A 567 8.22 36.41 9.71
N ASP A 568 8.57 35.52 10.64
CA ASP A 568 9.55 35.77 11.69
C ASP A 568 10.94 35.96 11.09
N TYR A 569 11.32 35.12 10.11
CA TYR A 569 12.55 35.29 9.34
C TYR A 569 12.62 36.68 8.68
N GLY A 570 11.53 37.12 8.05
CA GLY A 570 11.42 38.47 7.48
C GLY A 570 11.59 39.57 8.53
N ALA A 571 10.99 39.42 9.71
CA ALA A 571 11.12 40.37 10.82
C ALA A 571 12.55 40.46 11.37
N THR A 572 13.33 39.37 11.28
CA THR A 572 14.76 39.39 11.64
C THR A 572 15.66 40.05 10.57
N GLY A 573 15.10 40.40 9.41
CA GLY A 573 15.88 40.89 8.26
C GLY A 573 16.83 39.84 7.68
N GLY A 574 16.58 38.55 7.95
CA GLY A 574 17.46 37.44 7.58
C GLY A 574 18.81 37.41 8.30
N GLN A 575 18.97 38.18 9.38
CA GLN A 575 20.22 38.27 10.13
C GLN A 575 20.40 37.05 11.05
N PRO A 576 21.48 36.24 10.91
CA PRO A 576 21.64 35.01 11.68
C PRO A 576 21.64 35.22 13.20
N ALA A 577 22.20 36.34 13.67
CA ALA A 577 22.20 36.69 15.09
C ALA A 577 20.79 36.94 15.64
N ALA A 578 19.95 37.67 14.89
CA ALA A 578 18.56 37.94 15.27
C ALA A 578 17.68 36.69 15.21
N ILE A 579 17.96 35.76 14.28
CA ILE A 579 17.30 34.45 14.23
C ILE A 579 17.64 33.64 15.49
N LEU A 580 18.91 33.64 15.89
CA LEU A 580 19.36 32.92 17.09
C LEU A 580 18.66 33.41 18.36
N GLU A 581 18.29 34.70 18.43
CA GLU A 581 17.51 35.23 19.55
C GLU A 581 16.10 34.64 19.64
N GLN A 582 15.52 34.14 18.55
CA GLN A 582 14.16 33.57 18.48
C GLN A 582 14.10 32.06 18.76
N ILE A 583 15.26 31.41 18.91
CA ILE A 583 15.34 29.96 19.13
C ILE A 583 16.19 29.63 20.35
N ASP A 584 15.94 28.47 20.95
CA ASP A 584 16.83 27.84 21.91
C ASP A 584 17.73 26.87 21.14
N LEU A 585 19.05 27.08 21.20
CA LEU A 585 20.03 26.29 20.45
C LEU A 585 20.92 25.49 21.41
N SER A 586 21.05 24.19 21.16
CA SER A 586 22.03 23.33 21.82
C SER A 586 22.83 22.52 20.82
N ALA A 587 24.10 22.27 21.14
CA ALA A 587 24.99 21.47 20.32
C ALA A 587 25.96 20.66 21.17
N GLU A 588 26.17 19.40 20.80
CA GLU A 588 27.04 18.47 21.50
C GLU A 588 27.85 17.66 20.50
N ALA A 589 29.12 17.39 20.83
CA ALA A 589 29.96 16.48 20.07
C ALA A 589 30.61 15.45 21.00
N LYS A 590 30.67 14.19 20.56
CA LYS A 590 31.17 13.04 21.34
C LYS A 590 32.24 12.27 20.58
#